data_AF-A0A2G1DE97-F1
#
_entry.id   AF-A0A2G1DE97-F1
#
_cell.length_a   1.000
_cell.length_b   1.000
_cell.length_c   1.000
_cell.angle_alpha   90.00
_cell.angle_beta   90.00
_cell.angle_gamma   90.00
#
_symmetry.space_group_name_H-M   'P 1'
#
loop_
_entity.id
_entity.type
_entity.pdbx_description
1 polymer ?
#
loop_
_entity_poly.entity_id
_entity_poly.type
_entity_poly.pdbx_seq_one_letter_code
_entity_poly.pdbx_strand_id
1 'polypeptide(L)'
;HDLDIKNPAHNAKLQREKVDNDRERYLDLDEIEKLWESIENRKGDDEVTYRIKLFVALSLSTGARLRSVMTISKADINLQQDTILIKNHKANRTDTGCLQQKWKKLVEDRMKELRTVDYIGSGTPNEIVRSVIGRNLQPLLE
;
A
#
# COMPACT_ATOMS: atom_id res chain seq x y z
N HIS A 1 -28.74 -3.26 -45.24
CA HIS A 1 -28.61 -4.24 -44.14
C HIS A 1 -27.46 -3.81 -43.27
N ASP A 2 -27.75 -3.29 -42.07
CA ASP A 2 -26.71 -3.03 -41.07
C ASP A 2 -26.19 -4.37 -40.55
N LEU A 3 -24.89 -4.58 -40.66
CA LEU A 3 -24.23 -5.77 -40.12
C LEU A 3 -24.12 -5.61 -38.60
N ASP A 4 -24.81 -6.48 -37.86
CA ASP A 4 -24.69 -6.61 -36.40
C ASP A 4 -23.33 -7.24 -36.04
N ILE A 5 -22.27 -6.41 -36.05
CA ILE A 5 -20.91 -6.84 -35.71
C ILE A 5 -20.83 -7.01 -34.19
N LYS A 6 -21.05 -8.23 -33.71
CA LYS A 6 -20.80 -8.59 -32.31
C LYS A 6 -19.33 -8.91 -32.09
N ASN A 7 -18.69 -8.23 -31.15
CA ASN A 7 -17.31 -8.51 -30.77
C ASN A 7 -17.17 -9.99 -30.36
N PRO A 8 -16.38 -10.81 -31.08
CA PRO A 8 -16.22 -12.23 -30.75
C PRO A 8 -15.50 -12.45 -29.42
N ALA A 9 -14.72 -11.45 -28.95
CA ALA A 9 -14.06 -11.43 -27.64
C ALA A 9 -14.94 -10.84 -26.52
N HIS A 10 -16.26 -11.06 -26.58
CA HIS A 10 -17.17 -10.62 -25.53
C HIS A 10 -16.93 -11.44 -24.25
N ASN A 11 -16.83 -10.77 -23.10
CA ASN A 11 -16.51 -11.39 -21.80
C ASN A 11 -17.49 -12.51 -21.38
N ALA A 12 -18.74 -12.47 -21.84
CA ALA A 12 -19.73 -13.52 -21.62
C ALA A 12 -19.42 -14.83 -22.38
N LYS A 13 -18.56 -14.77 -23.41
CA LYS A 13 -18.20 -15.90 -24.29
C LYS A 13 -16.78 -16.41 -24.08
N LEU A 14 -15.95 -15.68 -23.33
CA LEU A 14 -14.56 -16.05 -23.03
C LEU A 14 -14.45 -16.42 -21.55
N GLN A 15 -14.15 -17.68 -21.28
CA GLN A 15 -13.69 -18.07 -19.96
C GLN A 15 -12.32 -17.44 -19.73
N ARG A 16 -12.20 -16.66 -18.66
CA ARG A 16 -10.89 -16.15 -18.24
C ARG A 16 -10.05 -17.33 -17.76
N GLU A 17 -8.82 -17.40 -18.27
CA GLU A 17 -7.82 -18.30 -17.69
C GLU A 17 -7.70 -18.00 -16.20
N LYS A 18 -7.91 -19.03 -15.39
CA LYS A 18 -7.87 -18.91 -13.94
C LYS A 18 -6.42 -19.07 -13.52
N VAL A 19 -5.69 -17.96 -13.50
CA VAL A 19 -4.32 -17.94 -12.97
C VAL A 19 -4.38 -18.31 -11.49
N ASP A 20 -3.62 -19.34 -11.12
CA ASP A 20 -3.43 -19.70 -9.72
C ASP A 20 -2.72 -18.54 -9.01
N ASN A 21 -3.49 -17.82 -8.20
CA ASN A 21 -3.03 -16.71 -7.37
C ASN A 21 -3.40 -16.98 -5.91
N ASP A 22 -3.58 -18.26 -5.56
CA ASP A 22 -3.83 -18.59 -4.17
C ASP A 22 -2.62 -18.15 -3.34
N ARG A 23 -2.92 -17.57 -2.18
CA ARG A 23 -1.88 -17.07 -1.29
C ARG A 23 -1.18 -18.27 -0.68
N GLU A 24 -0.01 -18.60 -1.20
CA GLU A 24 0.71 -19.79 -0.77
C GLU A 24 1.32 -19.65 0.63
N ARG A 25 1.75 -18.43 1.01
CA ARG A 25 2.39 -18.19 2.31
C ARG A 25 2.29 -16.72 2.74
N TYR A 26 2.42 -16.47 4.04
CA TYR A 26 2.59 -15.15 4.66
C TYR A 26 3.99 -15.05 5.28
N LEU A 27 4.48 -13.82 5.47
CA LEU A 27 5.71 -13.59 6.22
C LEU A 27 5.49 -13.98 7.69
N ASP A 28 6.44 -14.70 8.26
CA ASP A 28 6.53 -14.86 9.71
C ASP A 28 7.17 -13.64 10.39
N LEU A 29 7.22 -13.64 11.73
CA LEU A 29 7.75 -12.49 12.48
C LEU A 29 9.24 -12.27 12.21
N ASP A 30 10.04 -13.33 12.08
CA ASP A 30 11.47 -13.22 11.83
C ASP A 30 11.74 -12.68 10.42
N GLU A 31 10.92 -13.06 9.45
CA GLU A 31 10.95 -12.53 8.08
C GLU A 31 10.53 -11.06 8.02
N ILE A 32 9.57 -10.65 8.85
CA ILE A 32 9.21 -9.23 8.98
C ILE A 32 10.39 -8.43 9.53
N GLU A 33 11.10 -8.93 10.53
CA GLU A 33 12.30 -8.25 11.05
C GLU A 33 13.41 -8.20 10.00
N LYS A 34 13.70 -9.31 9.30
CA LYS A 34 14.69 -9.34 8.21
C LYS A 34 14.33 -8.37 7.08
N LEU A 35 13.06 -8.30 6.69
CA LEU A 35 12.57 -7.33 5.72
C LEU A 35 12.83 -5.91 6.22
N TRP A 36 12.51 -5.64 7.48
CA TRP A 36 12.75 -4.32 8.07
C TRP A 36 14.23 -3.95 8.04
N GLU A 37 15.11 -4.82 8.53
CA GLU A 37 16.57 -4.65 8.49
C GLU A 37 17.10 -4.42 7.06
N SER A 38 16.54 -5.13 6.07
CA SER A 38 16.92 -4.99 4.67
C SER A 38 16.53 -3.61 4.11
N ILE A 39 15.41 -3.05 4.56
CA ILE A 39 15.01 -1.67 4.24
C ILE A 39 15.94 -0.67 4.93
N GLU A 40 16.33 -0.91 6.19
CA GLU A 40 17.21 0.01 6.93
C GLU A 40 18.61 0.07 6.33
N ASN A 41 19.12 -1.06 5.85
CA ASN A 41 20.44 -1.17 5.23
C ASN A 41 20.43 -0.88 3.71
N ARG A 42 19.27 -0.52 3.16
CA ARG A 42 19.13 -0.25 1.73
C ARG A 42 19.97 0.96 1.31
N LYS A 43 20.89 0.74 0.36
CA LYS A 43 21.64 1.81 -0.30
C LYS A 43 20.74 2.57 -1.29
N GLY A 44 20.81 3.90 -1.30
CA GLY A 44 20.10 4.72 -2.27
C GLY A 44 19.59 6.02 -1.67
N ASP A 45 18.53 6.56 -2.28
CA ASP A 45 17.87 7.78 -1.84
C ASP A 45 17.12 7.57 -0.51
N ASP A 46 17.41 8.41 0.48
CA ASP A 46 16.86 8.33 1.85
C ASP A 46 15.34 8.54 1.88
N GLU A 47 14.80 9.43 1.05
CA GLU A 47 13.35 9.68 0.98
C GLU A 47 12.62 8.50 0.33
N VAL A 48 13.26 7.84 -0.64
CA VAL A 48 12.75 6.57 -1.20
C VAL A 48 12.75 5.49 -0.12
N THR A 49 13.84 5.33 0.63
CA THR A 49 13.92 4.36 1.73
C THR A 49 12.87 4.65 2.81
N TYR A 50 12.71 5.91 3.21
CA TYR A 50 11.74 6.34 4.20
C TYR A 50 10.30 6.06 3.77
N ARG A 51 9.98 6.29 2.49
CA ARG A 51 8.69 5.95 1.89
C ARG A 51 8.41 4.45 1.88
N ILE A 52 9.42 3.62 1.63
CA ILE A 52 9.28 2.16 1.72
C ILE A 52 9.00 1.74 3.17
N LYS A 53 9.72 2.31 4.15
CA LYS A 53 9.46 2.06 5.58
C LYS A 53 8.02 2.38 5.94
N LEU A 54 7.53 3.57 5.56
CA LEU A 54 6.14 4.00 5.80
C LEU A 54 5.13 3.07 5.13
N PHE A 55 5.39 2.67 3.89
CA PHE A 55 4.53 1.74 3.16
C PHE A 55 4.44 0.38 3.85
N VAL A 56 5.57 -0.21 4.25
CA VAL A 56 5.62 -1.51 4.93
C VAL A 56 4.95 -1.43 6.30
N ALA A 57 5.27 -0.41 7.09
CA ALA A 57 4.66 -0.17 8.40
C ALA A 57 3.13 -0.08 8.34
N LEU A 58 2.59 0.71 7.42
CA LEU A 58 1.14 0.86 7.24
C LEU A 58 0.50 -0.41 6.67
N SER A 59 1.19 -1.11 5.76
CA SER A 59 0.70 -2.38 5.20
C SER A 59 0.60 -3.46 6.26
N LEU A 60 1.62 -3.61 7.11
CA LEU A 60 1.62 -4.56 8.24
C LEU A 60 0.61 -4.19 9.33
N SER A 61 0.39 -2.89 9.56
CA SER A 61 -0.58 -2.43 10.56
C SER A 61 -2.03 -2.67 10.14
N THR A 62 -2.33 -2.48 8.85
CA THR A 62 -3.72 -2.38 8.37
C THR A 62 -4.18 -3.53 7.49
N GLY A 63 -3.26 -4.27 6.86
CA GLY A 63 -3.58 -5.26 5.83
C GLY A 63 -4.24 -4.66 4.57
N ALA A 64 -4.20 -3.34 4.40
CA ALA A 64 -4.85 -2.66 3.30
C ALA A 64 -4.17 -2.94 1.96
N ARG A 65 -4.93 -2.83 0.86
CA ARG A 65 -4.37 -2.98 -0.50
C ARG A 65 -3.39 -1.85 -0.82
N LEU A 66 -2.41 -2.12 -1.68
CA LEU A 66 -1.39 -1.16 -2.14
C LEU A 66 -1.92 0.27 -2.33
N ARG A 67 -2.94 0.46 -3.18
CA ARG A 67 -3.49 1.81 -3.44
C ARG A 67 -4.11 2.43 -2.19
N SER A 68 -4.82 1.65 -1.39
CA SER A 68 -5.42 2.12 -0.14
C SER A 68 -4.34 2.59 0.83
N VAL A 69 -3.25 1.84 1.00
CA VAL A 69 -2.10 2.27 1.82
C VAL A 69 -1.49 3.57 1.29
N MET A 70 -1.25 3.65 -0.03
CA MET A 70 -0.63 4.83 -0.65
C MET A 70 -1.52 6.09 -0.64
N THR A 71 -2.80 5.97 -0.30
CA THR A 71 -3.76 7.09 -0.26
C THR A 71 -4.24 7.40 1.15
N ILE A 72 -3.58 6.86 2.18
CA ILE A 72 -3.78 7.31 3.56
C ILE A 72 -3.19 8.71 3.68
N SER A 73 -4.03 9.69 3.98
CA SER A 73 -3.63 11.06 4.25
C SER A 73 -3.34 11.28 5.73
N LYS A 74 -2.71 12.42 6.07
CA LYS A 74 -2.56 12.84 7.47
C LYS A 74 -3.92 12.93 8.19
N ALA A 75 -4.96 13.40 7.50
CA ALA A 75 -6.31 13.51 8.06
C ALA A 75 -6.91 12.17 8.48
N ASP A 76 -6.48 11.08 7.87
CA ASP A 76 -7.04 9.75 8.08
C ASP A 76 -6.50 9.07 9.33
N ILE A 77 -5.47 9.62 9.99
CA ILE A 77 -4.80 9.00 11.13
C ILE A 77 -5.17 9.69 12.43
N ASN A 78 -5.70 8.91 13.38
CA ASN A 78 -5.93 9.35 14.74
C ASN A 78 -4.89 8.72 15.67
N LEU A 79 -3.85 9.50 16.03
CA LEU A 79 -2.76 9.06 16.93
C LEU A 79 -3.21 8.87 18.40
N GLN A 80 -4.36 9.40 18.82
CA GLN A 80 -4.88 9.19 20.18
C GLN A 80 -5.56 7.84 20.30
N GLN A 81 -6.25 7.40 19.25
CA GLN A 81 -6.98 6.13 19.22
C GLN A 81 -6.22 5.02 18.50
N ASP A 82 -5.07 5.34 17.90
CA ASP A 82 -4.27 4.43 17.08
C ASP A 82 -5.10 3.80 15.96
N THR A 83 -5.93 4.61 15.31
CA THR A 83 -6.80 4.20 14.21
C THR A 83 -6.46 4.93 12.91
N ILE A 84 -6.72 4.26 11.80
CA ILE A 84 -6.52 4.77 10.44
C ILE A 84 -7.79 4.56 9.62
N LEU A 85 -8.32 5.61 9.02
CA LEU A 85 -9.38 5.51 8.02
C LEU A 85 -8.79 5.08 6.68
N ILE A 86 -9.33 4.01 6.10
CA ILE A 86 -8.78 3.39 4.90
C ILE A 86 -9.83 3.39 3.81
N LYS A 87 -9.61 4.17 2.75
CA LYS A 87 -10.46 4.13 1.57
C LYS A 87 -10.20 2.86 0.76
N ASN A 88 -11.18 1.97 0.75
CA ASN A 88 -11.17 0.76 -0.07
C ASN A 88 -11.66 1.09 -1.48
N HIS A 89 -10.73 1.40 -2.36
CA HIS A 89 -11.00 1.81 -3.75
C HIS A 89 -11.70 0.73 -4.60
N LYS A 90 -11.62 -0.56 -4.22
CA LYS A 90 -12.28 -1.64 -4.96
C LYS A 90 -13.78 -1.69 -4.66
N ALA A 91 -14.15 -1.51 -3.39
CA ALA A 91 -15.53 -1.62 -2.93
C ALA A 91 -16.20 -0.25 -2.70
N ASN A 92 -15.46 0.85 -2.91
CA ASN A 92 -15.88 2.23 -2.64
C ASN A 92 -16.47 2.43 -1.24
N ARG A 93 -15.81 1.87 -0.23
CA ARG A 93 -16.15 2.02 1.19
C ARG A 93 -14.95 2.48 1.99
N THR A 94 -15.19 2.94 3.22
CA THR A 94 -14.13 3.27 4.17
C THR A 94 -14.16 2.24 5.30
N ASP A 95 -13.04 1.57 5.49
CA ASP A 95 -12.82 0.62 6.57
C ASP A 95 -11.91 1.31 7.62
N THR A 96 -11.97 0.90 8.90
CA THR A 96 -11.05 1.41 9.94
C THR A 96 -10.00 0.35 10.25
N GLY A 97 -8.72 0.72 10.13
CA GLY A 97 -7.58 -0.11 10.51
C GLY A 97 -6.94 0.37 11.81
N CYS A 98 -6.05 -0.47 12.36
CA CYS A 98 -5.24 -0.15 13.53
C CYS A 98 -3.87 0.37 13.09
N LEU A 99 -3.31 1.34 13.81
CA LEU A 99 -1.90 1.72 13.76
C LEU A 99 -1.15 0.97 14.86
N GLN A 100 -0.26 0.05 14.49
CA GLN A 100 0.49 -0.71 15.48
C GLN A 100 1.50 0.20 16.21
N GLN A 101 1.62 0.02 17.53
CA GLN A 101 2.52 0.81 18.38
C GLN A 101 3.97 0.82 17.90
N LYS A 102 4.46 -0.33 17.38
CA LYS A 102 5.81 -0.48 16.81
C LYS A 102 6.11 0.59 15.74
N TRP A 103 5.09 0.99 14.98
CA TRP A 103 5.24 1.91 13.85
C TRP A 103 4.73 3.33 14.13
N LYS A 104 4.13 3.56 15.29
CA LYS A 104 3.49 4.84 15.63
C LYS A 104 4.44 6.02 15.51
N LYS A 105 5.64 5.90 16.09
CA LYS A 105 6.64 6.97 16.07
C LYS A 105 7.06 7.35 14.65
N LEU A 106 7.30 6.36 13.79
CA LEU A 106 7.67 6.58 12.38
C LEU A 106 6.60 7.40 11.65
N VAL A 107 5.33 7.04 11.84
CA VAL A 107 4.18 7.70 11.21
C VAL A 107 3.98 9.10 11.80
N GLU A 108 4.07 9.24 13.11
CA GLU A 108 3.97 10.54 13.81
C GLU A 108 5.05 11.51 13.36
N ASP A 109 6.30 11.05 13.22
CA ASP A 109 7.40 11.88 12.74
C ASP A 109 7.14 12.36 11.31
N ARG A 110 6.68 11.50 10.40
CA ARG A 110 6.28 11.91 9.05
C ARG A 110 5.16 12.96 9.09
N MET A 111 4.14 12.75 9.94
CA MET A 111 2.99 13.65 10.01
C MET A 111 3.35 15.10 10.39
N LYS A 112 4.49 15.35 11.06
CA LYS A 112 4.92 16.71 11.46
C LYS A 112 5.17 17.62 10.25
N GLU A 113 5.60 17.06 9.13
CA GLU A 113 5.96 17.81 7.91
C GLU A 113 4.80 17.95 6.92
N LEU A 114 3.66 17.29 7.20
CA LEU A 114 2.57 17.16 6.25
C LEU A 114 1.41 18.11 6.55
N ARG A 115 0.77 18.59 5.48
CA ARG A 115 -0.56 19.19 5.57
C ARG A 115 -1.61 18.08 5.71
N THR A 116 -2.79 18.46 6.18
CA THR A 116 -3.90 17.53 6.42
C THR A 116 -4.25 16.65 5.20
N VAL A 117 -4.15 17.22 4.00
CA VAL A 117 -4.50 16.53 2.74
C VAL A 117 -3.36 15.73 2.11
N ASP A 118 -2.14 15.85 2.63
CA ASP A 118 -0.99 15.17 2.05
C ASP A 118 -1.00 13.68 2.43
N TYR A 119 -0.69 12.81 1.47
CA TYR A 119 -0.56 11.38 1.71
C TYR A 119 0.72 11.07 2.47
N ILE A 120 0.63 10.16 3.45
CA ILE A 120 1.77 9.79 4.31
C ILE A 120 2.97 9.31 3.49
N GLY A 121 2.71 8.45 2.50
CA GLY A 121 3.76 7.87 1.66
C GLY A 121 4.35 8.85 0.64
N SER A 122 3.57 9.77 0.07
CA SER A 122 4.06 10.66 -0.99
C SER A 122 4.54 12.02 -0.50
N GLY A 123 4.10 12.45 0.69
CA GLY A 123 4.34 13.79 1.21
C GLY A 123 3.60 14.90 0.47
N THR A 124 2.68 14.54 -0.43
CA THR A 124 1.92 15.48 -1.29
C THR A 124 0.48 14.99 -1.41
N PRO A 125 -0.46 15.78 -1.93
CA PRO A 125 -1.84 15.31 -2.14
C PRO A 125 -1.96 14.42 -3.39
N ASN A 126 -0.83 14.15 -4.06
CA ASN A 126 -0.79 13.39 -5.31
C ASN A 126 -0.46 11.92 -5.05
N GLU A 127 -1.20 11.03 -5.71
CA GLU A 127 -0.90 9.59 -5.70
C GLU A 127 0.45 9.35 -6.39
N ILE A 128 1.32 8.57 -5.75
CA ILE A 128 2.53 8.07 -6.39
C ILE A 128 2.19 6.97 -7.40
N VAL A 129 2.98 6.87 -8.46
CA VAL A 129 2.85 5.79 -9.44
C VAL A 129 3.07 4.45 -8.74
N ARG A 130 2.09 3.55 -8.84
CA ARG A 130 2.07 2.26 -8.13
C ARG A 130 3.33 1.41 -8.32
N SER A 131 3.93 1.46 -9.51
CA SER A 131 5.13 0.70 -9.83
C SER A 131 6.36 1.14 -9.05
N VAL A 132 6.37 2.36 -8.48
CA VAL A 132 7.50 2.87 -7.69
C VAL A 132 7.71 2.03 -6.44
N ILE A 133 6.64 1.70 -5.72
CA ILE A 133 6.74 0.87 -4.51
C ILE A 133 7.22 -0.53 -4.89
N GLY A 134 6.58 -1.17 -5.87
CA GLY A 134 6.95 -2.52 -6.31
C GLY A 134 8.42 -2.62 -6.76
N ARG A 135 8.88 -1.68 -7.60
CA ARG A 135 10.26 -1.65 -8.10
C ARG A 135 11.30 -1.54 -6.99
N ASN A 136 11.01 -0.81 -5.92
CA ASN A 136 11.97 -0.59 -4.84
C ASN A 136 11.87 -1.62 -3.71
N LEU A 137 10.71 -2.26 -3.54
CA LEU A 137 10.49 -3.27 -2.51
C LEU A 137 10.83 -4.69 -2.99
N GLN A 138 10.58 -5.02 -4.26
CA GLN A 138 10.83 -6.36 -4.80
C GLN A 138 12.26 -6.86 -4.58
N PRO A 139 13.33 -6.05 -4.80
CA PRO A 139 14.71 -6.51 -4.57
C PRO A 139 15.05 -6.78 -3.10
N LEU A 140 14.18 -6.39 -2.16
CA LEU A 140 14.35 -6.64 -0.72
C LEU A 140 13.62 -7.92 -0.27
N LEU A 141 12.90 -8.57 -1.17
CA LEU A 141 12.11 -9.78 -0.92
C LEU A 141 12.69 -11.03 -1.59
N GLU A 142 13.77 -10.87 -2.36
CA GLU A 142 14.55 -11.92 -3.05
C GLU A 142 15.81 -12.26 -2.24
#